data_AF-A0A2K1P8Y5-F1
#
_entry.id   AF-A0A2K1P8Y5-F1
#
_cell.length_a   1.000
_cell.length_b   1.000
_cell.length_c   1.000
_cell.angle_alpha   90.00
_cell.angle_beta   90.00
_cell.angle_gamma   90.00
#
_symmetry.space_group_name_H-M   'P 1'
#
loop_
_entity.id
_entity.type
_entity.pdbx_description
1 polymer ?
#
loop_
_entity_poly.entity_id
_entity_poly.type
_entity_poly.pdbx_seq_one_letter_code
_entity_poly.pdbx_strand_id
1 'polypeptide(L)'
;MSYNKKRIVKFLIYYFSISVGVLLIFYFWFTKLFWFSLVTWIFATFGVVSISFFTFMNLRIVELQNESEEAHDKNIENDKND
;
A
#
# COMPACT_ATOMS: atom_id res chain seq x y z
N MET A 1 8.91 10.87 5.48
CA MET A 1 8.04 9.86 4.84
C MET A 1 8.07 10.10 3.33
N SER A 2 8.59 9.17 2.52
CA SER A 2 8.65 9.30 1.05
C SER A 2 7.25 9.62 0.47
N TYR A 3 7.17 10.52 -0.53
CA TYR A 3 5.91 10.97 -1.16
C TYR A 3 5.02 9.79 -1.57
N ASN A 4 5.63 8.72 -2.08
CA ASN A 4 4.95 7.49 -2.49
C ASN A 4 4.34 6.74 -1.31
N LYS A 5 5.05 6.65 -0.19
CA LYS A 5 4.57 6.04 1.06
C LYS A 5 3.35 6.80 1.60
N LYS A 6 3.37 8.14 1.54
CA LYS A 6 2.23 8.98 1.97
C LYS A 6 1.01 8.79 1.05
N ARG A 7 1.21 8.63 -0.26
CA ARG A 7 0.13 8.41 -1.23
C ARG A 7 -0.58 7.06 -0.99
N ILE A 8 0.16 5.98 -0.74
CA ILE A 8 -0.40 4.65 -0.47
C ILE A 8 -1.26 4.66 0.79
N VAL A 9 -0.78 5.27 1.89
CA VAL A 9 -1.55 5.37 3.14
C VAL A 9 -2.84 6.18 2.93
N LYS A 10 -2.78 7.28 2.17
CA LYS A 10 -3.96 8.10 1.87
C LYS A 10 -4.99 7.33 1.06
N PHE A 11 -4.55 6.52 0.10
CA PHE A 11 -5.41 5.63 -0.68
C PHE A 11 -6.07 4.59 0.23
N LEU A 12 -5.32 3.96 1.14
CA LEU A 12 -5.84 2.97 2.08
C LEU A 12 -6.94 3.53 2.97
N ILE A 13 -6.73 4.71 3.54
CA ILE A 13 -7.71 5.38 4.40
C ILE A 13 -8.98 5.72 3.61
N TYR A 14 -8.82 6.29 2.41
CA TYR A 14 -9.96 6.68 1.58
C TYR A 14 -10.78 5.46 1.13
N TYR A 15 -10.10 4.41 0.68
CA TYR A 15 -10.72 3.13 0.34
C TYR A 15 -11.49 2.55 1.54
N PHE A 16 -10.85 2.50 2.71
CA PHE A 16 -11.47 1.97 3.92
C PHE A 16 -12.72 2.77 4.33
N SER A 17 -12.65 4.11 4.33
CA SER A 17 -13.77 4.98 4.67
C SER A 17 -14.97 4.79 3.75
N ILE A 18 -14.76 4.71 2.43
CA ILE A 18 -15.85 4.45 1.47
C ILE A 18 -16.42 3.05 1.69
N SER A 19 -15.55 2.07 1.89
CA SER A 19 -15.94 0.68 2.05
C SER A 19 -16.82 0.46 3.29
N VAL A 20 -16.48 1.10 4.41
CA VAL A 20 -17.31 1.11 5.63
C VAL A 20 -18.66 1.80 5.37
N GLY A 21 -18.67 2.91 4.62
CA GLY A 21 -19.91 3.59 4.23
C GLY A 21 -20.87 2.69 3.45
N VAL A 22 -20.35 1.94 2.47
CA VAL A 22 -21.15 0.94 1.74
C VAL A 22 -21.64 -0.16 2.68
N LEU A 23 -20.80 -0.65 3.59
CA LEU A 23 -21.19 -1.69 4.54
C LEU A 23 -22.35 -1.25 5.44
N LEU A 24 -22.35 0.00 5.89
CA LEU A 24 -23.42 0.58 6.70
C LEU A 24 -24.74 0.67 5.92
N ILE A 25 -24.70 1.01 4.64
CA ILE A 25 -25.90 1.00 3.78
C ILE A 25 -26.46 -0.43 3.68
N PHE A 26 -25.59 -1.42 3.46
CA PHE A 26 -25.99 -2.83 3.41
C PHE A 26 -26.55 -3.35 4.75
N TYR A 27 -26.03 -2.86 5.88
CA TYR A 27 -26.56 -3.17 7.20
C TYR A 27 -28.01 -2.72 7.38
N PHE A 28 -28.33 -1.49 6.96
CA PHE A 28 -29.68 -0.94 7.08
C PHE A 28 -30.69 -1.56 6.10
N TRP A 29 -30.25 -1.93 4.89
CA TRP A 29 -31.16 -2.40 3.84
C TRP A 29 -31.35 -3.93 3.80
N PHE A 30 -30.34 -4.73 4.16
CA PHE A 30 -30.35 -6.18 3.96
C PHE A 30 -29.68 -6.96 5.12
N THR A 31 -30.33 -6.98 6.30
CA THR A 31 -29.80 -7.61 7.52
C THR A 31 -29.45 -9.10 7.38
N LYS A 32 -30.18 -9.86 6.54
CA LYS A 32 -29.88 -11.30 6.29
C LYS A 32 -28.61 -11.51 5.45
N LEU A 33 -28.33 -10.62 4.51
CA LEU A 33 -27.15 -10.69 3.64
C LEU A 33 -25.94 -9.95 4.23
N PHE A 34 -26.17 -9.11 5.24
CA PHE A 34 -25.13 -8.34 5.92
C PHE A 34 -23.99 -9.22 6.42
N TRP A 35 -24.29 -10.35 7.08
CA TRP A 35 -23.26 -11.25 7.61
C TRP A 35 -22.37 -11.83 6.52
N PHE A 36 -22.96 -12.22 5.39
CA PHE A 36 -22.21 -12.69 4.23
C PHE A 36 -21.35 -11.57 3.64
N SER A 37 -21.94 -10.39 3.44
CA SER A 37 -21.23 -9.19 2.96
C SER A 37 -20.10 -8.77 3.89
N LEU A 38 -20.26 -8.93 5.20
CA LEU A 38 -19.25 -8.58 6.20
C LEU A 38 -18.05 -9.52 6.14
N VAL A 39 -18.29 -10.82 5.99
CA VAL A 39 -17.20 -11.80 5.78
C VAL A 39 -16.46 -11.50 4.47
N THR A 40 -17.18 -11.30 3.36
CA THR A 40 -16.56 -10.94 2.08
C THR A 40 -15.75 -9.65 2.19
N TRP A 41 -16.27 -8.66 2.92
CA TRP A 41 -15.59 -7.40 3.15
C TRP A 41 -14.29 -7.58 3.93
N ILE A 42 -14.27 -8.41 4.98
CA ILE A 42 -13.03 -8.70 5.74
C ILE A 42 -11.97 -9.29 4.80
N PHE A 43 -12.32 -10.29 3.99
CA PHE A 43 -11.38 -10.90 3.04
C PHE A 43 -10.88 -9.90 1.99
N ALA A 44 -11.77 -9.10 1.41
CA ALA A 44 -11.40 -8.07 0.44
C ALA A 44 -10.45 -7.02 1.05
N THR A 45 -10.75 -6.58 2.28
CA THR A 45 -9.94 -5.58 3.00
C THR A 45 -8.55 -6.15 3.31
N PHE A 46 -8.47 -7.41 3.72
CA PHE A 46 -7.20 -8.10 3.97
C PHE A 46 -6.35 -8.20 2.70
N GLY A 47 -6.97 -8.47 1.55
CA GLY A 47 -6.29 -8.46 0.24
C GLY A 47 -5.69 -7.09 -0.11
N VAL A 48 -6.47 -6.02 0.02
CA VAL A 48 -6.02 -4.65 -0.26
C VAL A 48 -4.87 -4.23 0.66
N VAL A 49 -4.97 -4.56 1.95
CA VAL A 49 -3.90 -4.29 2.93
C VAL A 49 -2.63 -5.07 2.56
N SER A 50 -2.76 -6.34 2.18
CA SER A 50 -1.62 -7.18 1.79
C SER A 50 -0.90 -6.63 0.56
N ILE A 51 -1.63 -6.31 -0.51
CA ILE A 51 -1.05 -5.73 -1.75
C ILE A 51 -0.35 -4.40 -1.47
N SER A 52 -0.96 -3.57 -0.61
CA SER A 52 -0.38 -2.27 -0.26
C SER A 52 0.87 -2.40 0.60
N PHE A 53 0.91 -3.40 1.50
CA PHE A 53 2.10 -3.74 2.28
C PHE A 53 3.23 -4.26 1.40
N PHE A 54 2.92 -5.17 0.47
CA PHE A 54 3.90 -5.64 -0.52
C PHE A 54 4.43 -4.50 -1.38
N THR A 55 3.57 -3.58 -1.82
CA THR A 55 3.97 -2.38 -2.57
C THR A 55 4.91 -1.50 -1.74
N PHE A 56 4.65 -1.36 -0.44
CA PHE A 56 5.50 -0.61 0.48
C PHE A 56 6.87 -1.26 0.67
N MET A 57 6.91 -2.59 0.83
CA MET A 57 8.16 -3.35 0.90
C MET A 57 8.95 -3.24 -0.40
N ASN A 58 8.29 -3.40 -1.55
CA ASN A 58 8.95 -3.31 -2.86
C ASN A 58 9.55 -1.92 -3.09
N LEU A 59 8.81 -0.86 -2.76
CA LEU A 59 9.34 0.51 -2.81
C LEU A 59 10.57 0.68 -1.93
N ARG A 60 10.62 0.05 -0.74
CA ARG A 60 11.80 0.11 0.13
C ARG A 60 12.99 -0.66 -0.44
N ILE A 61 12.77 -1.80 -1.08
CA ILE A 61 13.83 -2.61 -1.70
C ILE A 61 14.44 -1.85 -2.89
N VAL A 62 13.59 -1.25 -3.74
CA VAL A 62 14.04 -0.43 -4.87
C VAL A 62 14.80 0.82 -4.41
N GLU A 63 14.33 1.47 -3.33
CA GLU A 63 15.00 2.62 -2.73
C GLU A 63 16.42 2.24 -2.24
N LEU A 64 16.59 1.05 -1.64
CA LEU A 64 17.90 0.53 -1.21
C LEU A 64 18.80 0.10 -2.38
N GLN A 65 18.23 -0.47 -3.46
CA GLN A 65 19.00 -0.83 -4.66
C GLN A 65 19.55 0.42 -5.36
N ASN A 66 18.71 1.43 -5.58
CA ASN A 66 19.13 2.68 -6.20
C ASN A 66 20.19 3.41 -5.37
N GLU A 67 20.07 3.41 -4.03
CA GLU A 67 21.07 4.01 -3.14
C GLU A 67 22.41 3.26 -3.21
N SER A 68 22.39 1.92 -3.37
CA SER A 68 23.61 1.12 -3.57
C SER A 68 24.27 1.34 -4.93
N GLU A 69 23.47 1.55 -5.98
CA GLU A 69 23.94 1.78 -7.34
C GLU A 69 24.55 3.18 -7.48
N GLU A 70 23.91 4.22 -6.94
CA GLU A 70 24.48 5.58 -6.86
C GLU A 70 25.78 5.64 -6.05
N ALA A 71 25.89 4.85 -4.96
CA ALA A 71 27.12 4.77 -4.18
C ALA A 71 28.25 4.06 -4.96
N HIS A 72 27.91 3.09 -5.80
CA HIS A 72 28.88 2.39 -6.65
C HIS A 72 29.37 3.28 -7.80
N ASP A 73 28.49 4.07 -8.42
CA ASP A 73 28.84 4.94 -9.55
C ASP A 73 29.77 6.09 -9.12
N LYS A 74 29.53 6.68 -7.94
CA LYS A 74 30.41 7.73 -7.36
C LYS A 74 31.82 7.21 -7.05
N ASN A 75 31.96 5.94 -6.68
CA ASN A 75 33.27 5.34 -6.45
C ASN A 75 34.03 5.10 -7.76
N ILE A 76 33.35 4.76 -8.85
CA ILE A 76 33.96 4.60 -10.18
C ILE A 76 34.39 5.95 -10.76
N GLU A 77 33.64 7.03 -10.51
CA GLU A 77 33.98 8.38 -10.99
C GLU A 77 35.22 8.96 -10.27
N ASN A 78 35.39 8.70 -8.96
CA ASN A 78 36.57 9.12 -8.22
C ASN A 78 37.84 8.36 -8.64
N ASP A 79 37.74 7.06 -8.94
CA ASP A 79 38.89 6.21 -9.36
C ASP A 79 39.38 6.53 -10.79
N LYS A 80 38.64 7.34 -11.55
CA LYS A 80 39.01 7.82 -12.90
C LYS A 80 39.68 9.19 -12.93
N ASN A 81 39.63 9.93 -11.82
CA ASN A 81 40.17 11.28 -11.70
C ASN A 81 41.50 11.36 -10.94
N ASP A 82 42.02 10.21 -10.46
CA ASP A 82 43.39 10.03 -9.96
C ASP A 82 44.29 9.37 -11.03
#